data_AF-A0A0F8V7X3-F1
#
_entry.id   AF-A0A0F8V7X3-F1
#
_cell.length_a   1.000
_cell.length_b   1.000
_cell.length_c   1.000
_cell.angle_alpha   90.00
_cell.angle_beta   90.00
_cell.angle_gamma   90.00
#
_symmetry.space_group_name_H-M   'P 1'
#
loop_
_entity.id
_entity.type
_entity.pdbx_description
1 polymer ?
#
loop_
_entity_poly.entity_id
_entity_poly.type
_entity_poly.pdbx_seq_one_letter_code
_entity_poly.pdbx_strand_id
1 'polypeptide(L)'
;MCPGSPAHQAQGLAEPLRVLKSGGVLEVWDSDSVFRSLLPNPAPAPNLASKEQEIADATATYTFSAATPFTNAQNKFFQDYNSWVEKAFDRRKLTALPCATTGLSFNAEVDVLDKVESRRIAIPLGELRWEREGHNKDGCNGPRRQLTSDQLSIRRTALLTVIQMIEGMEPMLMEASGKSRDEWDRWWTAMISDLLQKGGLANGECLEVSACPSTDSHFVMIRNQLLRGQRLVFQFSIAQIRPFSASSPPASDSKTVAPKPPDIDPRWLTMTKRRVGRCMMFGLKPDQIQEAGEILQQIARDWRELIAGSEGYLTEETRRGLFRQRVAWGEMDMIIVSLPTGQHGHVNNVTYVRYAETARVYFTRNFAVHIDPSHKEEWMNLVSSRGLGIILRSIKVDYKFPMQYPDKVTVYHKLVHDPASPQFSQYAFHLQATILSEARQRPAARCHEDLVTYDYRLGKKAAIPPFLMEQFQRTWQLQEEAKKIWRQRILDIEAAVRKLEVESWDREDAVEDMGSAKK
;
A
#
# COMPACT_ATOMS: atom_id res chain seq x y z
N MET A 1 19.90 -25.89 24.61
CA MET A 1 18.85 -26.07 23.59
C MET A 1 19.52 -26.74 22.41
N CYS A 2 19.08 -27.93 22.02
CA CYS A 2 19.66 -28.64 20.89
C CYS A 2 19.38 -27.81 19.62
N PRO A 3 20.40 -27.43 18.84
CA PRO A 3 20.15 -26.81 17.54
C PRO A 3 19.36 -27.82 16.71
N GLY A 4 18.27 -27.36 16.09
CA GLY A 4 17.57 -28.16 15.09
C GLY A 4 18.57 -28.70 14.09
N SER A 5 18.37 -29.96 13.65
CA SER A 5 19.27 -30.68 12.75
C SER A 5 19.81 -29.76 11.62
N PRO A 6 21.13 -29.72 11.37
CA PRO A 6 21.76 -28.92 10.31
C PRO A 6 21.12 -29.12 8.93
N ALA A 7 20.50 -30.28 8.71
CA ALA A 7 19.89 -30.68 7.44
C ALA A 7 18.71 -29.78 7.00
N HIS A 8 17.99 -29.14 7.93
CA HIS A 8 16.86 -28.25 7.57
C HIS A 8 17.29 -26.80 7.29
N GLN A 9 18.47 -26.36 7.75
CA GLN A 9 19.00 -25.02 7.49
C GLN A 9 19.75 -24.93 6.15
N ALA A 10 20.17 -26.07 5.59
CA ALA A 10 20.89 -26.15 4.31
C ALA A 10 20.00 -25.97 3.07
N GLN A 11 18.66 -26.05 3.17
CA GLN A 11 17.77 -25.98 2.01
C GLN A 11 17.35 -24.56 1.61
N GLY A 12 17.73 -23.52 2.36
CA GLY A 12 17.26 -22.15 2.13
C GLY A 12 17.70 -21.54 0.79
N LEU A 13 18.80 -22.03 0.20
CA LEU A 13 19.32 -21.55 -1.08
C LEU A 13 18.98 -22.46 -2.26
N ALA A 14 18.37 -23.63 -2.03
CA ALA A 14 18.11 -24.60 -3.11
C ALA A 14 17.27 -23.99 -4.25
N GLU A 15 16.22 -23.25 -3.91
CA GLU A 15 15.35 -22.62 -4.91
C GLU A 15 16.02 -21.38 -5.56
N PRO A 16 16.64 -20.44 -4.80
CA PRO A 16 17.46 -19.40 -5.40
C PRO A 16 18.55 -19.91 -6.34
N LEU A 17 19.26 -20.98 -5.97
CA LEU A 17 20.32 -21.59 -6.77
C LEU A 17 19.77 -22.30 -8.01
N ARG A 18 18.56 -22.90 -7.93
CA ARG A 18 17.89 -23.51 -9.09
C ARG A 18 17.61 -22.49 -10.19
N VAL A 19 17.25 -21.26 -9.82
CA VAL A 19 16.95 -20.18 -10.77
C VAL A 19 18.16 -19.30 -11.09
N LEU A 20 19.24 -19.42 -10.31
CA LEU A 20 20.49 -18.71 -10.55
C LEU A 20 21.17 -19.30 -11.78
N LYS A 21 21.23 -18.51 -12.84
CA LYS A 21 21.98 -18.86 -14.07
C LYS A 21 23.47 -18.64 -13.84
N SER A 22 24.30 -19.38 -14.55
CA SER A 22 25.75 -19.23 -14.45
C SER A 22 26.20 -17.80 -14.78
N GLY A 23 27.11 -17.24 -13.98
CA GLY A 23 27.50 -15.82 -13.98
C GLY A 23 26.53 -14.86 -13.26
N GLY A 24 25.44 -15.38 -12.70
CA GLY A 24 24.45 -14.60 -11.95
C GLY A 24 24.96 -14.08 -10.60
N VAL A 25 24.35 -13.00 -10.12
CA VAL A 25 24.58 -12.48 -8.76
C VAL A 25 23.40 -12.84 -7.89
N LEU A 26 23.65 -13.57 -6.81
CA LEU A 26 22.67 -13.80 -5.76
C LEU A 26 22.95 -12.85 -4.61
N GLU A 27 22.01 -11.96 -4.31
CA GLU A 27 22.10 -11.01 -3.20
C GLU A 27 20.93 -11.24 -2.24
N VAL A 28 21.23 -11.73 -1.03
CA VAL A 28 20.22 -11.95 0.02
C VAL A 28 20.35 -10.88 1.08
N TRP A 29 19.23 -10.19 1.35
CA TRP A 29 19.09 -9.19 2.42
C TRP A 29 18.17 -9.75 3.49
N ASP A 30 18.64 -9.75 4.73
CA ASP A 30 17.82 -10.21 5.86
C ASP A 30 18.16 -9.46 7.15
N SER A 31 17.25 -9.52 8.12
CA SER A 31 17.41 -8.91 9.44
C SER A 31 17.02 -9.89 10.55
N ASP A 32 17.77 -9.87 11.65
CA ASP A 32 17.45 -10.73 12.79
C ASP A 32 16.14 -10.29 13.45
N SER A 33 15.33 -11.28 13.82
CA SER A 33 14.05 -11.08 14.51
C SER A 33 14.22 -11.01 16.03
N VAL A 34 15.40 -11.33 16.56
CA VAL A 34 15.77 -11.23 17.97
C VAL A 34 16.69 -10.03 18.16
N PHE A 35 16.43 -9.23 19.18
CA PHE A 35 17.22 -8.03 19.47
C PHE A 35 18.33 -8.30 20.48
N ARG A 36 19.51 -7.75 20.22
CA ARG A 36 20.66 -7.78 21.12
C ARG A 36 21.17 -6.38 21.39
N SER A 37 21.89 -6.23 22.50
CA SER A 37 22.50 -4.96 22.87
C SER A 37 23.98 -4.98 22.51
N LEU A 38 24.40 -4.00 21.73
CA LEU A 38 25.80 -3.75 21.41
C LEU A 38 26.53 -3.28 22.66
N LEU A 39 27.70 -3.83 22.95
CA LEU A 39 28.53 -3.35 24.06
C LEU A 39 29.34 -2.10 23.66
N PRO A 40 29.72 -1.25 24.63
CA PRO A 40 30.50 -0.04 24.34
C PRO A 40 31.78 -0.32 23.58
N ASN A 41 32.14 0.57 22.67
CA ASN A 41 33.38 0.52 21.88
C ASN A 41 33.60 -0.83 21.16
N PRO A 42 32.63 -1.31 20.36
CA PRO A 42 32.80 -2.54 19.62
C PRO A 42 33.98 -2.40 18.65
N ALA A 43 34.83 -3.43 18.59
CA ALA A 43 35.87 -3.47 17.58
C ALA A 43 35.23 -3.54 16.18
N PRO A 44 35.77 -2.82 15.18
CA PRO A 44 35.41 -3.03 13.79
C PRO A 44 35.53 -4.50 13.40
N ALA A 45 34.69 -4.96 12.46
CA ALA A 45 34.79 -6.34 12.01
C ALA A 45 36.15 -6.58 11.33
N PRO A 46 36.82 -7.72 11.58
CA PRO A 46 38.12 -8.00 10.99
C PRO A 46 38.03 -8.13 9.46
N ASN A 47 39.08 -7.70 8.75
CA ASN A 47 39.20 -7.78 7.27
C ASN A 47 38.16 -7.00 6.46
N LEU A 48 37.49 -5.98 7.03
CA LEU A 48 36.59 -5.09 6.30
C LEU A 48 37.35 -4.17 5.33
N ALA A 49 36.76 -3.90 4.17
CA ALA A 49 37.25 -2.84 3.28
C ALA A 49 37.09 -1.47 3.95
N SER A 50 38.09 -0.58 3.86
CA SER A 50 38.08 0.80 4.42
C SER A 50 36.76 1.54 4.15
N LYS A 51 36.23 1.35 2.94
CA LYS A 51 34.98 1.94 2.47
C LYS A 51 33.73 1.54 3.27
N GLU A 52 33.65 0.32 3.79
CA GLU A 52 32.48 -0.13 4.55
C GLU A 52 32.45 0.47 5.95
N GLN A 53 33.63 0.63 6.55
CA GLN A 53 33.80 1.34 7.81
C GLN A 53 33.48 2.83 7.64
N GLU A 54 33.97 3.48 6.56
CA GLU A 54 33.62 4.86 6.22
C GLU A 54 32.11 5.08 6.06
N ILE A 55 31.41 4.15 5.39
CA ILE A 55 29.95 4.21 5.25
C ILE A 55 29.28 4.09 6.61
N ALA A 56 29.71 3.12 7.43
CA ALA A 56 29.13 2.90 8.75
C ALA A 56 29.31 4.13 9.67
N ASP A 57 30.48 4.79 9.60
CA ASP A 57 30.75 6.02 10.31
C ASP A 57 29.90 7.20 9.80
N ALA A 58 29.71 7.31 8.49
CA ALA A 58 28.85 8.33 7.88
C ALA A 58 27.38 8.15 8.27
N THR A 59 26.89 6.91 8.37
CA THR A 59 25.49 6.60 8.75
C THR A 59 25.28 6.42 10.25
N ALA A 60 26.33 6.53 11.07
CA ALA A 60 26.32 6.26 12.51
C ALA A 60 25.74 4.87 12.86
N THR A 61 26.17 3.86 12.11
CA THR A 61 25.88 2.43 12.32
C THR A 61 27.16 1.68 12.66
N TYR A 62 27.05 0.44 13.11
CA TYR A 62 28.22 -0.37 13.48
C TYR A 62 28.34 -1.59 12.59
N THR A 63 29.48 -1.76 11.93
CA THR A 63 29.81 -3.05 11.30
C THR A 63 30.08 -4.10 12.38
N PHE A 64 29.70 -5.35 12.15
CA PHE A 64 29.96 -6.41 13.12
C PHE A 64 30.29 -7.76 12.47
N SER A 65 30.94 -8.64 13.23
CA SER A 65 31.22 -10.04 12.88
C SER A 65 30.72 -10.97 13.98
N ALA A 66 30.91 -12.28 13.80
CA ALA A 66 30.68 -13.26 14.86
C ALA A 66 31.49 -13.00 16.14
N ALA A 67 32.62 -12.27 16.05
CA ALA A 67 33.44 -11.90 17.20
C ALA A 67 33.01 -10.59 17.88
N THR A 68 32.04 -9.86 17.33
CA THR A 68 31.59 -8.59 17.91
C THR A 68 30.83 -8.86 19.21
N PRO A 69 31.17 -8.15 20.31
CA PRO A 69 30.60 -8.42 21.62
C PRO A 69 29.17 -7.86 21.71
N PHE A 70 28.19 -8.76 21.60
CA PHE A 70 26.78 -8.49 21.90
C PHE A 70 26.42 -9.12 23.25
N THR A 71 25.49 -8.48 23.95
CA THR A 71 24.77 -9.06 25.09
C THR A 71 23.28 -9.17 24.78
N ASN A 72 22.53 -9.85 25.63
CA ASN A 72 21.09 -9.91 25.51
C ASN A 72 20.48 -8.49 25.54
N ALA A 73 19.30 -8.33 24.94
CA ALA A 73 18.53 -7.09 25.07
C ALA A 73 18.42 -6.68 26.55
N GLN A 74 18.73 -5.43 26.88
CA GLN A 74 18.60 -4.92 28.25
C GLN A 74 17.21 -4.35 28.51
N ASN A 75 16.56 -3.81 27.48
CA ASN A 75 15.16 -3.40 27.53
C ASN A 75 14.24 -4.60 27.83
N LYS A 76 13.43 -4.51 28.90
CA LYS A 76 12.55 -5.61 29.34
C LYS A 76 11.54 -6.03 28.26
N PHE A 77 11.07 -5.07 27.45
CA PHE A 77 10.08 -5.37 26.42
C PHE A 77 10.71 -6.14 25.27
N PHE A 78 11.96 -5.84 24.91
CA PHE A 78 12.67 -6.69 23.96
C PHE A 78 13.05 -8.06 24.54
N GLN A 79 13.28 -8.19 25.85
CA GLN A 79 13.45 -9.51 26.48
C GLN A 79 12.18 -10.36 26.39
N ASP A 80 11.04 -9.77 26.74
CA ASP A 80 9.72 -10.40 26.62
C ASP A 80 9.45 -10.82 25.17
N TYR A 81 9.60 -9.88 24.23
CA TYR A 81 9.41 -10.11 22.81
C TYR A 81 10.33 -11.21 22.25
N ASN A 82 11.64 -11.17 22.57
CA ASN A 82 12.61 -12.18 22.12
C ASN A 82 12.17 -13.58 22.55
N SER A 83 11.73 -13.75 23.79
CA SER A 83 11.22 -15.03 24.29
C SER A 83 10.01 -15.53 23.49
N TRP A 84 9.12 -14.63 23.08
CA TRP A 84 7.91 -14.99 22.35
C TRP A 84 8.16 -15.28 20.88
N VAL A 85 9.00 -14.48 20.21
CA VAL A 85 9.30 -14.68 18.79
C VAL A 85 10.10 -15.96 18.58
N GLU A 86 11.08 -16.26 19.45
CA GLU A 86 11.83 -17.51 19.41
C GLU A 86 10.90 -18.72 19.54
N LYS A 87 9.99 -18.68 20.52
CA LYS A 87 8.99 -19.74 20.73
C LYS A 87 8.00 -19.85 19.55
N ALA A 88 7.57 -18.73 18.99
CA ALA A 88 6.64 -18.70 17.85
C ALA A 88 7.28 -19.25 16.56
N PHE A 89 8.56 -18.96 16.35
CA PHE A 89 9.32 -19.36 15.18
C PHE A 89 9.75 -20.83 15.29
N ASP A 90 10.16 -21.29 16.46
CA ASP A 90 10.50 -22.70 16.72
C ASP A 90 9.30 -23.62 16.42
N ARG A 91 8.09 -23.26 16.90
CA ARG A 91 6.83 -23.97 16.56
C ARG A 91 6.57 -24.08 15.06
N ARG A 92 7.06 -23.10 14.28
CA ARG A 92 6.88 -23.00 12.83
C ARG A 92 8.11 -23.47 12.05
N LYS A 93 9.13 -23.97 12.74
CA LYS A 93 10.43 -24.38 12.16
C LYS A 93 11.13 -23.26 11.38
N LEU A 94 11.02 -22.03 11.87
CA LEU A 94 11.67 -20.84 11.31
C LEU A 94 12.86 -20.43 12.18
N THR A 95 13.89 -19.83 11.58
CA THR A 95 15.01 -19.22 12.32
C THR A 95 14.67 -17.78 12.69
N ALA A 96 14.95 -17.38 13.93
CA ALA A 96 14.83 -15.99 14.37
C ALA A 96 16.13 -15.18 14.20
N LEU A 97 17.21 -15.85 13.73
CA LEU A 97 18.55 -15.29 13.54
C LEU A 97 19.06 -15.53 12.10
N PRO A 98 18.33 -15.13 11.05
CA PRO A 98 18.73 -15.33 9.67
C PRO A 98 20.09 -14.71 9.34
N CYS A 99 20.47 -13.56 9.92
CA CYS A 99 21.76 -12.94 9.67
C CYS A 99 22.92 -13.84 10.12
N ALA A 100 22.74 -14.60 11.19
CA ALA A 100 23.74 -15.56 11.66
C ALA A 100 23.84 -16.79 10.75
N THR A 101 22.71 -17.26 10.21
CA THR A 101 22.63 -18.51 9.45
C THR A 101 22.84 -18.36 7.95
N THR A 102 22.44 -17.26 7.32
CA THR A 102 22.52 -17.06 5.87
C THR A 102 23.95 -17.18 5.34
N GLY A 103 24.92 -16.61 6.07
CA GLY A 103 26.33 -16.75 5.70
C GLY A 103 26.81 -18.21 5.72
N LEU A 104 26.30 -19.04 6.63
CA LEU A 104 26.61 -20.48 6.66
C LEU A 104 26.01 -21.21 5.46
N SER A 105 24.78 -20.85 5.06
CA SER A 105 24.14 -21.41 3.87
C SER A 105 24.92 -21.11 2.59
N PHE A 106 25.42 -19.87 2.43
CA PHE A 106 26.27 -19.53 1.27
C PHE A 106 27.62 -20.27 1.32
N ASN A 107 28.23 -20.41 2.49
CA ASN A 107 29.48 -21.15 2.67
C ASN A 107 29.32 -22.67 2.47
N ALA A 108 28.11 -23.21 2.60
CA ALA A 108 27.83 -24.62 2.30
C ALA A 108 27.77 -24.90 0.79
N GLU A 109 27.59 -23.86 -0.03
CA GLU A 109 27.41 -23.93 -1.49
C GLU A 109 28.65 -23.37 -2.23
N VAL A 110 29.82 -23.43 -1.58
CA VAL A 110 31.11 -22.93 -2.12
C VAL A 110 31.57 -23.63 -3.39
N ASP A 111 31.05 -24.83 -3.67
CA ASP A 111 31.33 -25.56 -4.92
C ASP A 111 30.55 -24.98 -6.12
N VAL A 112 29.53 -24.14 -5.85
CA VAL A 112 28.63 -23.54 -6.86
C VAL A 112 28.75 -22.02 -6.92
N LEU A 113 29.17 -21.37 -5.83
CA LEU A 113 29.27 -19.91 -5.70
C LEU A 113 30.73 -19.45 -5.62
N ASP A 114 31.12 -18.52 -6.51
CA ASP A 114 32.40 -17.81 -6.50
C ASP A 114 32.25 -16.40 -5.87
N LYS A 115 33.19 -15.98 -5.02
CA LYS A 115 33.20 -14.66 -4.33
C LYS A 115 31.99 -14.38 -3.43
N VAL A 116 31.77 -15.26 -2.44
CA VAL A 116 30.81 -14.99 -1.37
C VAL A 116 31.35 -13.88 -0.46
N GLU A 117 30.64 -12.77 -0.38
CA GLU A 117 30.89 -11.72 0.61
C GLU A 117 29.74 -11.66 1.62
N SER A 118 30.01 -11.17 2.82
CA SER A 118 28.99 -10.97 3.85
C SER A 118 29.22 -9.63 4.52
N ARG A 119 28.26 -8.73 4.36
CA ARG A 119 28.22 -7.44 5.04
C ARG A 119 27.17 -7.46 6.12
N ARG A 120 27.54 -7.06 7.34
CA ARG A 120 26.61 -6.99 8.47
C ARG A 120 26.73 -5.65 9.17
N ILE A 121 25.59 -5.03 9.43
CA ILE A 121 25.48 -3.76 10.13
C ILE A 121 24.48 -3.85 11.27
N ALA A 122 24.84 -3.30 12.41
CA ALA A 122 23.97 -3.08 13.54
C ALA A 122 23.54 -1.60 13.52
N ILE A 123 22.24 -1.38 13.45
CA ILE A 123 21.63 -0.05 13.48
C ILE A 123 21.08 0.17 14.88
N PRO A 124 21.66 1.07 15.68
CA PRO A 124 21.13 1.39 17.00
C PRO A 124 19.70 1.93 16.91
N LEU A 125 18.82 1.46 17.77
CA LEU A 125 17.42 1.87 17.79
C LEU A 125 17.18 3.18 18.58
N GLY A 126 18.21 3.68 19.24
CA GLY A 126 18.20 4.93 20.00
C GLY A 126 19.56 5.62 20.05
N GLU A 127 19.66 6.64 20.89
CA GLU A 127 20.92 7.32 21.20
C GLU A 127 21.68 6.57 22.30
N LEU A 128 22.87 6.08 21.97
CA LEU A 128 23.67 5.26 22.87
C LEU A 128 24.25 6.11 24.00
N ARG A 129 24.39 5.53 25.21
CA ARG A 129 24.95 6.25 26.36
C ARG A 129 26.38 6.72 26.11
N TRP A 130 27.23 5.83 25.61
CA TRP A 130 28.65 6.14 25.37
C TRP A 130 28.88 7.13 24.22
N GLU A 131 27.96 7.25 23.25
CA GLU A 131 28.02 8.28 22.20
C GLU A 131 27.73 9.68 22.76
N ARG A 132 26.83 9.78 23.75
CA ARG A 132 26.49 11.02 24.45
C ARG A 132 27.54 11.46 25.46
N GLU A 133 28.16 10.50 26.12
CA GLU A 133 29.11 10.74 27.21
C GLU A 133 30.55 10.93 26.71
N GLY A 134 30.89 10.51 25.49
CA GLY A 134 32.20 10.76 24.87
C GLY A 134 33.32 9.87 25.44
N HIS A 135 33.04 8.59 25.72
CA HIS A 135 34.06 7.68 26.25
C HIS A 135 34.94 7.08 25.15
N ASN A 136 36.19 7.54 25.06
CA ASN A 136 37.23 6.90 24.24
C ASN A 136 37.91 5.76 25.02
N LYS A 137 38.57 4.83 24.32
CA LYS A 137 39.19 3.61 24.90
C LYS A 137 40.19 3.86 26.05
N ASP A 138 40.67 5.09 26.24
CA ASP A 138 41.69 5.46 27.24
C ASP A 138 41.16 6.23 28.47
N GLY A 139 39.84 6.25 28.71
CA GLY A 139 39.28 6.87 29.92
C GLY A 139 39.33 8.41 29.96
N CYS A 140 39.82 9.07 28.90
CA CYS A 140 39.75 10.52 28.74
C CYS A 140 38.45 10.93 28.02
N ASN A 141 37.82 12.02 28.48
CA ASN A 141 36.61 12.60 27.88
C ASN A 141 36.89 13.05 26.44
N GLY A 142 36.53 12.21 25.47
CA GLY A 142 36.52 12.56 24.07
C GLY A 142 35.36 13.49 23.71
N PRO A 143 35.39 14.15 22.55
CA PRO A 143 34.32 15.04 22.12
C PRO A 143 33.00 14.24 22.00
N ARG A 144 31.91 14.76 22.58
CA ARG A 144 30.57 14.19 22.45
C ARG A 144 30.21 14.07 20.97
N ARG A 145 29.84 12.87 20.50
CA ARG A 145 29.44 12.67 19.11
C ARG A 145 27.97 13.09 18.96
N GLN A 146 27.75 14.34 18.56
CA GLN A 146 26.41 14.80 18.22
C GLN A 146 26.01 14.21 16.86
N LEU A 147 24.98 13.36 16.85
CA LEU A 147 24.47 12.77 15.61
C LEU A 147 23.85 13.84 14.71
N THR A 148 24.04 13.70 13.41
CA THR A 148 23.38 14.56 12.41
C THR A 148 21.88 14.24 12.33
N SER A 149 21.11 15.17 11.76
CA SER A 149 19.67 14.96 11.50
C SER A 149 19.40 13.71 10.66
N ASP A 150 20.27 13.44 9.68
CA ASP A 150 20.14 12.28 8.79
C ASP A 150 20.44 10.98 9.53
N GLN A 151 21.46 10.96 10.39
CA GLN A 151 21.81 9.81 11.23
C GLN A 151 20.69 9.49 12.24
N LEU A 152 20.11 10.52 12.85
CA LEU A 152 18.94 10.36 13.73
C LEU A 152 17.73 9.83 12.97
N SER A 153 17.54 10.26 11.72
CA SER A 153 16.46 9.78 10.86
C SER A 153 16.62 8.29 10.53
N ILE A 154 17.84 7.83 10.21
CA ILE A 154 18.14 6.40 9.97
C ILE A 154 17.77 5.55 11.18
N ARG A 155 18.22 5.93 12.37
CA ARG A 155 17.92 5.20 13.61
C ARG A 155 16.43 5.23 13.95
N ARG A 156 15.77 6.38 13.74
CA ARG A 156 14.33 6.51 13.93
C ARG A 156 13.54 5.63 12.97
N THR A 157 13.96 5.54 11.71
CA THR A 157 13.36 4.62 10.72
C THR A 157 13.54 3.17 11.16
N ALA A 158 14.73 2.76 11.59
CA ALA A 158 14.97 1.40 12.08
C ALA A 158 14.09 1.05 13.28
N LEU A 159 13.94 1.96 14.25
CA LEU A 159 13.02 1.79 15.39
C LEU A 159 11.56 1.63 14.95
N LEU A 160 11.10 2.45 14.00
CA LEU A 160 9.73 2.35 13.49
C LEU A 160 9.52 1.04 12.71
N THR A 161 10.52 0.57 11.98
CA THR A 161 10.49 -0.74 11.31
C THR A 161 10.38 -1.87 12.32
N VAL A 162 11.15 -1.84 13.41
CA VAL A 162 11.06 -2.82 14.50
C VAL A 162 9.66 -2.82 15.14
N ILE A 163 9.12 -1.64 15.45
CA ILE A 163 7.78 -1.52 16.02
C ILE A 163 6.72 -2.13 15.10
N GLN A 164 6.75 -1.79 13.80
CA GLN A 164 5.81 -2.33 12.81
C GLN A 164 5.97 -3.85 12.62
N MET A 165 7.20 -4.36 12.73
CA MET A 165 7.46 -5.79 12.66
C MET A 165 6.83 -6.54 13.85
N ILE A 166 7.01 -6.03 15.08
CA ILE A 166 6.40 -6.60 16.28
C ILE A 166 4.87 -6.54 16.19
N GLU A 167 4.32 -5.42 15.71
CA GLU A 167 2.87 -5.24 15.47
C GLU A 167 2.33 -6.27 14.46
N GLY A 168 3.01 -6.45 13.33
CA GLY A 168 2.61 -7.41 12.30
C GLY A 168 2.63 -8.87 12.76
N MET A 169 3.43 -9.18 13.79
CA MET A 169 3.54 -10.51 14.39
C MET A 169 2.63 -10.70 15.61
N GLU A 170 1.80 -9.72 15.97
CA GLU A 170 0.93 -9.77 17.15
C GLU A 170 0.19 -11.11 17.33
N PRO A 171 -0.51 -11.68 16.32
CA PRO A 171 -1.29 -12.90 16.52
C PRO A 171 -0.43 -14.08 17.01
N MET A 172 0.80 -14.21 16.50
CA MET A 172 1.70 -15.29 16.89
C MET A 172 2.44 -15.01 18.20
N LEU A 173 2.71 -13.73 18.50
CA LEU A 173 3.35 -13.33 19.76
C LEU A 173 2.37 -13.44 20.94
N MET A 174 1.10 -13.12 20.74
CA MET A 174 0.03 -13.37 21.72
C MET A 174 -0.13 -14.86 21.99
N GLU A 175 -0.15 -15.70 20.94
CA GLU A 175 -0.21 -17.16 21.07
C GLU A 175 1.01 -17.75 21.80
N ALA A 176 2.21 -17.21 21.55
CA ALA A 176 3.44 -17.66 22.18
C ALA A 176 3.57 -17.20 23.64
N SER A 177 3.18 -15.96 23.94
CA SER A 177 3.21 -15.36 25.27
C SER A 177 2.11 -15.88 26.20
N GLY A 178 1.00 -16.37 25.64
CA GLY A 178 -0.18 -16.79 26.41
C GLY A 178 -0.97 -15.63 27.00
N LYS A 179 -0.68 -14.38 26.59
CA LYS A 179 -1.40 -13.20 27.08
C LYS A 179 -2.81 -13.14 26.51
N SER A 180 -3.76 -12.75 27.35
CA SER A 180 -5.06 -12.29 26.88
C SER A 180 -4.94 -10.98 26.10
N ARG A 181 -5.99 -10.62 25.36
CA ARG A 181 -6.08 -9.35 24.61
C ARG A 181 -5.75 -8.15 25.50
N ASP A 182 -6.36 -8.05 26.67
CA ASP A 182 -6.17 -6.92 27.58
C ASP A 182 -4.77 -6.86 28.21
N GLU A 183 -4.11 -8.01 28.41
CA GLU A 183 -2.73 -8.07 28.89
C GLU A 183 -1.73 -7.68 27.80
N TRP A 184 -1.99 -8.09 26.56
CA TRP A 184 -1.21 -7.69 25.40
C TRP A 184 -1.30 -6.18 25.18
N ASP A 185 -2.50 -5.61 25.18
CA ASP A 185 -2.70 -4.17 24.93
C ASP A 185 -2.00 -3.30 25.98
N ARG A 186 -2.03 -3.74 27.25
CA ARG A 186 -1.27 -3.09 28.34
C ARG A 186 0.24 -3.19 28.13
N TRP A 187 0.73 -4.36 27.74
CA TRP A 187 2.15 -4.57 27.47
C TRP A 187 2.61 -3.75 26.25
N TRP A 188 1.83 -3.75 25.16
CA TRP A 188 2.08 -3.01 23.92
C TRP A 188 2.15 -1.51 24.17
N THR A 189 1.16 -0.96 24.89
CA THR A 189 1.14 0.46 25.24
C THR A 189 2.36 0.86 26.06
N ALA A 190 2.73 0.04 27.05
CA ALA A 190 3.90 0.28 27.89
C ALA A 190 5.21 0.18 27.08
N MET A 191 5.31 -0.80 26.17
CA MET A 191 6.46 -0.94 25.27
C MET A 191 6.60 0.29 24.37
N ILE A 192 5.55 0.69 23.66
CA ILE A 192 5.59 1.83 22.73
C ILE A 192 5.97 3.12 23.46
N SER A 193 5.41 3.35 24.65
CA SER A 193 5.77 4.50 25.47
C SER A 193 7.26 4.48 25.82
N ASP A 194 7.80 3.33 26.25
CA ASP A 194 9.19 3.19 26.64
C ASP A 194 10.16 3.34 25.47
N LEU A 195 9.90 2.65 24.35
CA LEU A 195 10.74 2.68 23.14
C LEU A 195 10.79 4.08 22.50
N LEU A 196 9.70 4.85 22.54
CA LEU A 196 9.63 6.18 21.94
C LEU A 196 10.04 7.31 22.91
N GLN A 197 10.13 7.03 24.20
CA GLN A 197 10.59 8.00 25.20
C GLN A 197 12.11 8.21 25.08
N LYS A 198 12.56 9.45 25.32
CA LYS A 198 13.99 9.77 25.37
C LYS A 198 14.69 8.91 26.42
N GLY A 199 15.58 8.03 25.97
CA GLY A 199 16.43 7.20 26.82
C GLY A 199 15.97 5.74 27.03
N GLY A 200 14.80 5.32 26.54
CA GLY A 200 14.33 3.93 26.67
C GLY A 200 15.18 2.89 25.92
N LEU A 201 15.96 3.34 24.94
CA LEU A 201 16.84 2.52 24.10
C LEU A 201 18.30 2.96 24.16
N ALA A 202 18.71 3.41 25.34
CA ALA A 202 20.05 3.92 25.56
C ALA A 202 21.11 2.82 25.76
N ASN A 203 20.71 1.55 25.91
CA ASN A 203 21.58 0.47 26.36
C ASN A 203 22.25 -0.30 25.22
N GLY A 204 22.06 0.10 23.96
CA GLY A 204 22.71 -0.55 22.83
C GLY A 204 21.83 -1.44 22.00
N GLU A 205 20.51 -1.46 22.20
CA GLU A 205 19.61 -2.31 21.43
C GLU A 205 19.66 -1.93 19.94
N CYS A 206 19.95 -2.92 19.09
CA CYS A 206 20.19 -2.72 17.66
C CYS A 206 19.30 -3.62 16.80
N LEU A 207 18.92 -3.11 15.63
CA LEU A 207 18.48 -3.93 14.51
C LEU A 207 19.72 -4.43 13.77
N GLU A 208 19.88 -5.74 13.72
CA GLU A 208 20.95 -6.40 12.97
C GLU A 208 20.49 -6.72 11.56
N VAL A 209 21.24 -6.26 10.56
CA VAL A 209 20.94 -6.45 9.13
C VAL A 209 22.15 -7.03 8.43
N SER A 210 21.92 -8.01 7.57
CA SER A 210 22.95 -8.63 6.74
C SER A 210 22.60 -8.58 5.26
N ALA A 211 23.64 -8.45 4.43
CA ALA A 211 23.58 -8.62 2.99
C ALA A 211 24.72 -9.56 2.55
N CYS A 212 24.39 -10.63 1.85
CA CYS A 212 25.38 -11.58 1.32
C CYS A 212 25.28 -11.66 -0.21
N PRO A 213 26.18 -10.99 -0.95
CA PRO A 213 26.30 -11.17 -2.39
C PRO A 213 27.26 -12.32 -2.75
N SER A 214 26.99 -13.04 -3.84
CA SER A 214 27.92 -14.00 -4.47
C SER A 214 27.79 -14.00 -6.00
N THR A 215 28.82 -14.45 -6.71
CA THR A 215 28.89 -14.59 -8.19
C THR A 215 29.09 -16.05 -8.60
N ASP A 216 28.99 -16.37 -9.91
CA ASP A 216 29.44 -17.65 -10.49
C ASP A 216 30.48 -17.38 -11.60
N SER A 217 31.37 -18.34 -11.87
CA SER A 217 32.79 -18.18 -12.25
C SER A 217 33.12 -17.65 -13.65
N HIS A 218 32.19 -17.25 -14.53
CA HIS A 218 32.57 -16.74 -15.86
C HIS A 218 31.71 -15.57 -16.40
N PHE A 219 32.39 -14.42 -16.57
CA PHE A 219 31.98 -13.17 -17.24
C PHE A 219 30.74 -12.40 -16.73
N VAL A 220 30.60 -11.15 -17.19
CA VAL A 220 30.36 -9.94 -16.38
C VAL A 220 28.91 -9.41 -16.30
N MET A 221 28.49 -9.11 -15.06
CA MET A 221 27.49 -8.15 -14.54
C MET A 221 26.06 -8.08 -15.10
N ILE A 222 25.09 -8.34 -14.21
CA ILE A 222 23.83 -7.58 -14.14
C ILE A 222 23.97 -6.54 -13.02
N ARG A 223 24.23 -5.28 -13.39
CA ARG A 223 24.28 -4.13 -12.48
C ARG A 223 23.00 -3.32 -12.63
N ASN A 224 22.07 -3.46 -11.68
CA ASN A 224 20.85 -2.65 -11.63
C ASN A 224 21.16 -1.30 -10.96
N GLN A 225 21.36 -0.25 -11.77
CA GLN A 225 20.93 1.10 -11.39
C GLN A 225 19.39 1.07 -11.51
N LEU A 226 18.61 1.55 -10.55
CA LEU A 226 18.71 2.90 -10.07
C LEU A 226 18.00 3.07 -8.70
N LEU A 227 18.46 4.08 -7.94
CA LEU A 227 17.59 5.09 -7.30
C LEU A 227 16.79 5.91 -8.37
N ARG A 228 16.09 5.16 -9.23
CA ARG A 228 15.08 5.41 -10.28
C ARG A 228 14.67 4.04 -10.86
N GLY A 229 14.47 2.99 -10.08
CA GLY A 229 14.34 1.67 -10.71
C GLY A 229 14.28 0.57 -9.68
N GLN A 230 13.06 0.27 -9.28
CA GLN A 230 12.57 -0.88 -8.53
C GLN A 230 13.58 -2.04 -8.39
N ARG A 231 14.00 -2.29 -7.13
CA ARG A 231 14.58 -3.57 -6.68
C ARG A 231 13.44 -4.56 -6.43
N LEU A 232 13.53 -5.75 -7.02
CA LEU A 232 12.75 -6.92 -6.62
C LEU A 232 13.34 -7.48 -5.32
N VAL A 233 12.49 -7.64 -4.31
CA VAL A 233 12.75 -8.40 -3.09
C VAL A 233 11.86 -9.64 -3.16
N PHE A 234 12.43 -10.84 -3.08
CA PHE A 234 11.66 -12.07 -2.97
C PHE A 234 11.35 -12.32 -1.49
N GLN A 235 10.06 -12.47 -1.15
CA GLN A 235 9.62 -12.98 0.15
C GLN A 235 8.57 -14.07 -0.11
N PHE A 236 8.80 -15.26 0.46
CA PHE A 236 7.96 -16.44 0.30
C PHE A 236 6.57 -16.27 0.95
N SER A 237 5.57 -16.88 0.31
CA SER A 237 4.14 -16.84 0.65
C SER A 237 3.74 -18.06 1.49
N ILE A 238 2.89 -17.89 2.51
CA ILE A 238 1.95 -18.94 2.98
C ILE A 238 0.57 -18.32 3.22
N ALA A 239 -0.44 -19.10 2.81
CA ALA A 239 -1.81 -18.76 2.50
C ALA A 239 -2.78 -18.56 3.69
N GLN A 240 -4.01 -18.20 3.31
CA GLN A 240 -5.20 -17.79 4.06
C GLN A 240 -5.79 -18.82 5.04
N ILE A 241 -6.62 -18.37 6.00
CA ILE A 241 -8.04 -18.74 6.20
C ILE A 241 -8.75 -17.72 7.13
N ARG A 242 -9.98 -17.35 6.76
CA ARG A 242 -10.99 -16.51 7.46
C ARG A 242 -12.13 -17.43 7.95
N PRO A 243 -12.99 -17.08 8.93
CA PRO A 243 -14.13 -16.19 8.61
C PRO A 243 -14.64 -15.24 9.73
N PHE A 244 -15.28 -14.17 9.24
CA PHE A 244 -16.07 -13.16 9.95
C PHE A 244 -17.48 -13.69 10.26
N SER A 245 -18.07 -13.27 11.39
CA SER A 245 -19.45 -13.56 11.79
C SER A 245 -20.50 -12.96 10.83
N ALA A 246 -21.54 -13.76 10.57
CA ALA A 246 -22.74 -13.36 9.85
C ALA A 246 -23.71 -12.61 10.78
N SER A 247 -24.28 -11.51 10.30
CA SER A 247 -25.52 -10.95 10.82
C SER A 247 -26.67 -11.31 9.88
N SER A 248 -27.76 -11.85 10.44
CA SER A 248 -28.94 -12.33 9.71
C SER A 248 -29.63 -11.26 8.85
N PRO A 249 -30.18 -11.61 7.68
CA PRO A 249 -31.07 -10.73 6.92
C PRO A 249 -32.50 -10.72 7.50
N PRO A 250 -33.26 -9.62 7.40
CA PRO A 250 -34.68 -9.61 7.72
C PRO A 250 -35.49 -10.40 6.66
N ALA A 251 -36.61 -10.96 7.09
CA ALA A 251 -37.47 -11.85 6.32
C ALA A 251 -37.91 -11.28 4.95
N SER A 252 -37.87 -12.12 3.93
CA SER A 252 -38.26 -11.83 2.56
C SER A 252 -39.76 -12.02 2.35
N ASP A 253 -40.48 -10.94 2.04
CA ASP A 253 -41.73 -11.03 1.28
C ASP A 253 -41.40 -11.19 -0.21
N SER A 254 -41.94 -12.26 -0.80
CA SER A 254 -41.71 -12.65 -2.19
C SER A 254 -42.48 -11.75 -3.16
N LYS A 255 -41.78 -10.86 -3.85
CA LYS A 255 -42.20 -10.35 -5.16
C LYS A 255 -41.07 -10.52 -6.17
N THR A 256 -41.40 -11.24 -7.23
CA THR A 256 -40.56 -11.57 -8.38
C THR A 256 -40.04 -10.30 -9.05
N VAL A 257 -38.71 -10.10 -9.05
CA VAL A 257 -38.04 -9.04 -9.79
C VAL A 257 -37.27 -9.67 -10.95
N ALA A 258 -37.43 -9.08 -12.14
CA ALA A 258 -36.81 -9.49 -13.40
C ALA A 258 -35.26 -9.57 -13.34
N PRO A 259 -34.61 -10.31 -14.26
CA PRO A 259 -33.17 -10.54 -14.20
C PRO A 259 -32.37 -9.25 -14.42
N LYS A 260 -31.44 -8.95 -13.51
CA LYS A 260 -30.47 -7.85 -13.66
C LYS A 260 -29.53 -8.12 -14.85
N PRO A 261 -29.17 -7.10 -15.66
CA PRO A 261 -28.13 -7.26 -16.68
C PRO A 261 -26.79 -7.66 -16.04
N PRO A 262 -25.89 -8.35 -16.78
CA PRO A 262 -24.63 -8.85 -16.24
C PRO A 262 -23.83 -7.70 -15.64
N ASP A 263 -23.53 -7.82 -14.35
CA ASP A 263 -22.82 -6.80 -13.58
C ASP A 263 -21.31 -6.95 -13.83
N ILE A 264 -20.63 -5.85 -14.12
CA ILE A 264 -19.18 -5.86 -14.30
C ILE A 264 -18.55 -6.06 -12.91
N ASP A 265 -17.66 -7.04 -12.77
CA ASP A 265 -16.97 -7.29 -11.50
C ASP A 265 -16.32 -5.98 -11.00
N PRO A 266 -16.62 -5.49 -9.79
CA PRO A 266 -15.97 -4.30 -9.22
C PRO A 266 -14.44 -4.38 -9.16
N ARG A 267 -13.86 -5.58 -9.26
CA ARG A 267 -12.41 -5.84 -9.29
C ARG A 267 -11.86 -6.06 -10.70
N TRP A 268 -12.67 -5.96 -11.76
CA TRP A 268 -12.29 -6.28 -13.14
C TRP A 268 -10.93 -5.68 -13.49
N LEU A 269 -10.75 -4.36 -13.32
CA LEU A 269 -9.50 -3.65 -13.66
C LEU A 269 -8.26 -4.25 -12.99
N THR A 270 -8.39 -4.69 -11.74
CA THR A 270 -7.28 -5.35 -11.02
C THR A 270 -7.03 -6.75 -11.56
N MET A 271 -8.10 -7.50 -11.88
CA MET A 271 -8.00 -8.85 -12.45
C MET A 271 -7.45 -8.82 -13.87
N THR A 272 -7.92 -7.91 -14.73
CA THR A 272 -7.42 -7.72 -16.09
C THR A 272 -5.91 -7.47 -16.11
N LYS A 273 -5.41 -6.57 -15.25
CA LYS A 273 -3.96 -6.32 -15.11
C LYS A 273 -3.18 -7.58 -14.69
N ARG A 274 -3.71 -8.36 -13.75
CA ARG A 274 -3.08 -9.63 -13.34
C ARG A 274 -3.07 -10.66 -14.47
N ARG A 275 -4.15 -10.75 -15.23
CA ARG A 275 -4.29 -11.67 -16.37
C ARG A 275 -3.30 -11.33 -17.49
N VAL A 276 -3.18 -10.06 -17.87
CA VAL A 276 -2.14 -9.61 -18.80
C VAL A 276 -0.75 -9.91 -18.25
N GLY A 277 -0.50 -9.63 -16.96
CA GLY A 277 0.76 -9.94 -16.31
C GLY A 277 1.12 -11.43 -16.37
N ARG A 278 0.14 -12.32 -16.20
CA ARG A 278 0.33 -13.77 -16.36
C ARG A 278 0.73 -14.15 -17.79
N CYS A 279 0.07 -13.56 -18.79
CA CYS A 279 0.42 -13.78 -20.20
C CYS A 279 1.87 -13.36 -20.46
N MET A 280 2.28 -12.18 -19.96
CA MET A 280 3.67 -11.70 -20.08
C MET A 280 4.68 -12.59 -19.36
N MET A 281 4.36 -13.09 -18.17
CA MET A 281 5.23 -13.98 -17.41
C MET A 281 5.44 -15.34 -18.10
N PHE A 282 4.40 -15.87 -18.77
CA PHE A 282 4.48 -17.14 -19.48
C PHE A 282 5.37 -17.07 -20.74
N GLY A 283 5.51 -15.88 -21.32
CA GLY A 283 6.21 -15.64 -22.58
C GLY A 283 5.25 -15.32 -23.72
N LEU A 284 5.46 -14.17 -24.34
CA LEU A 284 4.65 -13.68 -25.46
C LEU A 284 5.51 -13.53 -26.71
N LYS A 285 4.93 -13.84 -27.87
CA LYS A 285 5.53 -13.55 -29.17
C LYS A 285 5.57 -12.02 -29.42
N PRO A 286 6.44 -11.51 -30.31
CA PRO A 286 6.58 -10.06 -30.53
C PRO A 286 5.27 -9.32 -30.85
N ASP A 287 4.39 -9.92 -31.65
CA ASP A 287 3.04 -9.43 -31.98
C ASP A 287 2.13 -9.37 -30.75
N GLN A 288 2.19 -10.41 -29.90
CA GLN A 288 1.44 -10.47 -28.65
C GLN A 288 1.94 -9.49 -27.59
N ILE A 289 3.25 -9.20 -27.56
CA ILE A 289 3.83 -8.16 -26.70
C ILE A 289 3.27 -6.78 -27.09
N GLN A 290 3.16 -6.52 -28.39
CA GLN A 290 2.54 -5.28 -28.88
C GLN A 290 1.07 -5.19 -28.45
N GLU A 291 0.28 -6.24 -28.65
CA GLU A 291 -1.14 -6.29 -28.24
C GLU A 291 -1.31 -6.09 -26.71
N ALA A 292 -0.49 -6.77 -25.90
CA ALA A 292 -0.46 -6.58 -24.45
C ALA A 292 -0.09 -5.14 -24.05
N GLY A 293 0.88 -4.54 -24.75
CA GLY A 293 1.29 -3.16 -24.56
C GLY A 293 0.17 -2.16 -24.87
N GLU A 294 -0.56 -2.36 -25.96
CA GLU A 294 -1.71 -1.53 -26.36
C GLU A 294 -2.84 -1.60 -25.31
N ILE A 295 -3.17 -2.80 -24.82
CA ILE A 295 -4.15 -3.01 -23.75
C ILE A 295 -3.72 -2.25 -22.48
N LEU A 296 -2.47 -2.42 -22.04
CA LEU A 296 -1.98 -1.77 -20.82
C LEU A 296 -1.90 -0.25 -20.96
N GLN A 297 -1.52 0.26 -22.13
CA GLN A 297 -1.49 1.69 -22.40
C GLN A 297 -2.89 2.30 -22.32
N GLN A 298 -3.87 1.64 -22.94
CA GLN A 298 -5.26 2.07 -22.88
C GLN A 298 -5.77 2.06 -21.43
N ILE A 299 -5.54 0.98 -20.68
CA ILE A 299 -5.90 0.90 -19.26
C ILE A 299 -5.24 2.02 -18.46
N ALA A 300 -3.93 2.26 -18.65
CA ALA A 300 -3.20 3.27 -17.89
C ALA A 300 -3.71 4.69 -18.15
N ARG A 301 -4.11 4.97 -19.39
CA ARG A 301 -4.62 6.28 -19.83
C ARG A 301 -6.06 6.51 -19.36
N ASP A 302 -6.94 5.56 -19.63
CA ASP A 302 -8.40 5.73 -19.57
C ASP A 302 -9.04 5.08 -18.32
N TRP A 303 -8.26 4.68 -17.31
CA TRP A 303 -8.80 3.94 -16.16
C TRP A 303 -9.94 4.67 -15.42
N ARG A 304 -9.97 6.01 -15.40
CA ARG A 304 -11.03 6.77 -14.72
C ARG A 304 -12.34 6.65 -15.48
N GLU A 305 -12.25 6.82 -16.79
CA GLU A 305 -13.33 6.69 -17.75
C GLU A 305 -13.87 5.26 -17.76
N LEU A 306 -12.98 4.27 -17.73
CA LEU A 306 -13.37 2.87 -17.65
C LEU A 306 -14.10 2.57 -16.32
N ILE A 307 -13.65 3.09 -15.17
CA ILE A 307 -14.32 2.87 -13.88
C ILE A 307 -15.62 3.68 -13.76
N ALA A 308 -15.55 4.99 -13.96
CA ALA A 308 -16.66 5.91 -13.70
C ALA A 308 -17.62 5.97 -14.90
N GLY A 309 -17.09 6.05 -16.12
CA GLY A 309 -17.90 6.09 -17.33
C GLY A 309 -18.76 4.83 -17.52
N SER A 310 -18.25 3.64 -17.20
CA SER A 310 -19.03 2.38 -17.26
C SER A 310 -20.21 2.31 -16.29
N GLU A 311 -20.25 3.23 -15.32
CA GLU A 311 -21.36 3.42 -14.39
C GLU A 311 -22.24 4.64 -14.73
N GLY A 312 -21.95 5.34 -15.83
CA GLY A 312 -22.67 6.52 -16.29
C GLY A 312 -22.23 7.83 -15.63
N TYR A 313 -21.01 7.93 -15.11
CA TYR A 313 -20.45 9.23 -14.73
C TYR A 313 -19.83 9.91 -15.96
N LEU A 314 -20.09 11.21 -16.14
CA LEU A 314 -19.48 12.00 -17.21
C LEU A 314 -18.11 12.50 -16.76
N THR A 315 -17.05 12.06 -17.43
CA THR A 315 -15.66 12.25 -17.00
C THR A 315 -14.92 13.40 -17.68
N GLU A 316 -15.55 14.03 -18.68
CA GLU A 316 -15.01 15.15 -19.45
C GLU A 316 -14.58 16.33 -18.57
N GLU A 317 -13.57 17.07 -19.02
CA GLU A 317 -13.04 18.22 -18.28
C GLU A 317 -14.09 19.31 -18.01
N THR A 318 -15.01 19.51 -18.93
CA THR A 318 -16.10 20.49 -18.84
C THR A 318 -17.24 20.06 -17.93
N ARG A 319 -17.22 18.83 -17.40
CA ARG A 319 -18.30 18.26 -16.56
C ARG A 319 -17.82 17.66 -15.25
N ARG A 320 -16.55 17.29 -15.16
CA ARG A 320 -15.97 16.71 -13.93
C ARG A 320 -16.02 17.71 -12.77
N GLY A 321 -16.14 17.21 -11.56
CA GLY A 321 -16.11 18.04 -10.36
C GLY A 321 -14.67 18.33 -9.94
N LEU A 322 -14.17 17.56 -8.97
CA LEU A 322 -12.82 17.69 -8.45
C LEU A 322 -11.86 16.80 -9.26
N PHE A 323 -10.72 17.34 -9.71
CA PHE A 323 -9.75 16.56 -10.49
C PHE A 323 -8.37 16.57 -9.84
N ARG A 324 -7.89 15.37 -9.49
CA ARG A 324 -6.53 15.13 -8.95
C ARG A 324 -6.13 16.06 -7.80
N GLN A 325 -7.09 16.43 -6.96
CA GLN A 325 -6.85 17.24 -5.77
C GLN A 325 -5.94 16.47 -4.83
N ARG A 326 -4.86 17.10 -4.36
CA ARG A 326 -3.96 16.47 -3.39
C ARG A 326 -4.69 16.28 -2.06
N VAL A 327 -4.59 15.07 -1.52
CA VAL A 327 -4.93 14.82 -0.12
C VAL A 327 -3.90 15.55 0.72
N ALA A 328 -4.33 16.44 1.60
CA ALA A 328 -3.44 17.13 2.53
C ALA A 328 -3.20 16.25 3.76
N TRP A 329 -1.98 16.28 4.31
CA TRP A 329 -1.65 15.47 5.48
C TRP A 329 -2.58 15.74 6.68
N GLY A 330 -2.97 17.00 6.92
CA GLY A 330 -3.91 17.39 7.98
C GLY A 330 -5.37 17.01 7.75
N GLU A 331 -5.71 16.40 6.61
CA GLU A 331 -7.05 15.82 6.38
C GLU A 331 -7.19 14.40 6.94
N MET A 332 -6.08 13.80 7.37
CA MET A 332 -6.09 12.53 8.09
C MET A 332 -6.46 12.77 9.56
N ASP A 333 -7.33 11.95 10.13
CA ASP A 333 -7.43 11.90 11.58
C ASP A 333 -6.31 11.03 12.15
N MET A 334 -5.81 11.47 13.30
CA MET A 334 -5.02 10.60 14.15
C MET A 334 -6.02 9.87 15.03
N ILE A 335 -6.21 8.58 14.80
CA ILE A 335 -6.70 7.74 15.89
C ILE A 335 -5.55 7.68 16.91
N ILE A 336 -5.79 8.30 18.07
CA ILE A 336 -5.00 8.05 19.28
C ILE A 336 -5.14 6.55 19.56
N VAL A 337 -4.05 5.82 19.35
CA VAL A 337 -4.02 4.36 19.40
C VAL A 337 -4.07 3.89 20.86
N SER A 338 -5.28 3.69 21.38
CA SER A 338 -5.53 2.86 22.55
C SER A 338 -6.05 1.47 22.16
N LEU A 339 -5.97 1.09 20.87
CA LEU A 339 -6.50 -0.17 20.33
C LEU A 339 -5.45 -0.91 19.46
N PRO A 340 -5.34 -2.24 19.60
CA PRO A 340 -4.25 -3.09 19.08
C PRO A 340 -4.40 -3.46 17.60
N THR A 341 -4.79 -2.51 16.74
CA THR A 341 -5.03 -2.81 15.31
C THR A 341 -4.31 -1.87 14.35
N GLY A 342 -3.26 -1.18 14.80
CA GLY A 342 -2.39 -0.42 13.90
C GLY A 342 -3.14 0.44 12.90
N GLN A 343 -4.18 1.16 13.37
CA GLN A 343 -4.83 2.13 12.51
C GLN A 343 -3.89 3.32 12.38
N HIS A 344 -2.95 3.21 11.44
CA HIS A 344 -2.34 4.38 10.82
C HIS A 344 -3.47 5.33 10.44
N GLY A 345 -3.31 6.61 10.74
CA GLY A 345 -4.29 7.63 10.41
C GLY A 345 -4.76 7.47 8.97
N HIS A 346 -6.04 7.69 8.73
CA HIS A 346 -6.62 7.70 7.40
C HIS A 346 -7.31 9.03 7.21
N VAL A 347 -7.64 9.37 5.96
CA VAL A 347 -8.46 10.55 5.68
C VAL A 347 -9.72 10.47 6.55
N ASN A 348 -9.96 11.50 7.36
CA ASN A 348 -11.11 11.54 8.26
C ASN A 348 -12.40 11.38 7.46
N ASN A 349 -13.35 10.63 7.99
CA ASN A 349 -14.62 10.35 7.32
C ASN A 349 -15.37 11.62 6.87
N VAL A 350 -15.34 12.69 7.66
CA VAL A 350 -15.96 13.99 7.34
C VAL A 350 -15.31 14.64 6.11
N THR A 351 -14.02 14.40 5.88
CA THR A 351 -13.31 14.94 4.71
C THR A 351 -13.90 14.45 3.39
N TYR A 352 -14.42 13.22 3.32
CA TYR A 352 -15.06 12.72 2.10
C TYR A 352 -16.32 13.52 1.74
N VAL A 353 -17.09 13.98 2.73
CA VAL A 353 -18.24 14.88 2.52
C VAL A 353 -17.76 16.23 1.97
N ARG A 354 -16.64 16.75 2.47
CA ARG A 354 -16.04 18.01 1.97
C ARG A 354 -15.59 17.87 0.51
N TYR A 355 -15.01 16.73 0.13
CA TYR A 355 -14.65 16.47 -1.26
C TYR A 355 -15.88 16.38 -2.17
N ALA A 356 -16.95 15.69 -1.74
CA ALA A 356 -18.20 15.59 -2.50
C ALA A 356 -18.85 16.97 -2.69
N GLU A 357 -18.95 17.77 -1.62
CA GLU A 357 -19.51 19.12 -1.69
C GLU A 357 -18.69 20.05 -2.59
N THR A 358 -17.36 20.07 -2.43
CA THR A 358 -16.47 20.87 -3.29
C THR A 358 -16.64 20.47 -4.76
N ALA A 359 -16.68 19.16 -5.03
CA ALA A 359 -16.89 18.64 -6.36
C ALA A 359 -18.28 18.99 -6.93
N ARG A 360 -19.33 19.06 -6.11
CA ARG A 360 -20.67 19.47 -6.51
C ARG A 360 -20.69 20.96 -6.88
N VAL A 361 -20.01 21.81 -6.10
CA VAL A 361 -19.87 23.23 -6.43
C VAL A 361 -19.13 23.42 -7.75
N TYR A 362 -18.06 22.68 -7.99
CA TYR A 362 -17.34 22.72 -9.27
C TYR A 362 -18.18 22.18 -10.42
N PHE A 363 -18.94 21.12 -10.20
CA PHE A 363 -19.91 20.60 -11.16
C PHE A 363 -20.93 21.68 -11.56
N THR A 364 -21.59 22.34 -10.60
CA THR A 364 -22.53 23.44 -10.87
C THR A 364 -21.86 24.60 -11.62
N ARG A 365 -20.65 24.99 -11.20
CA ARG A 365 -19.87 26.04 -11.87
C ARG A 365 -19.55 25.67 -13.31
N ASN A 366 -19.22 24.41 -13.57
CA ASN A 366 -18.90 23.94 -14.91
C ASN A 366 -20.10 23.97 -15.84
N PHE A 367 -21.32 23.73 -15.33
CA PHE A 367 -22.53 24.01 -16.11
C PHE A 367 -22.63 25.49 -16.48
N ALA A 368 -22.43 26.39 -15.51
CA ALA A 368 -22.49 27.84 -15.73
C ALA A 368 -21.48 28.36 -16.77
N VAL A 369 -20.31 27.72 -16.87
CA VAL A 369 -19.21 28.21 -17.72
C VAL A 369 -19.17 27.51 -19.08
N HIS A 370 -19.46 26.21 -19.13
CA HIS A 370 -19.16 25.38 -20.30
C HIS A 370 -20.39 24.75 -20.96
N ILE A 371 -21.47 24.51 -20.21
CA ILE A 371 -22.61 23.72 -20.71
C ILE A 371 -23.83 24.58 -21.00
N ASP A 372 -24.15 25.50 -20.11
CA ASP A 372 -25.27 26.43 -20.23
C ASP A 372 -24.85 27.86 -19.83
N PRO A 373 -24.00 28.52 -20.64
CA PRO A 373 -23.54 29.88 -20.36
C PRO A 373 -24.66 30.93 -20.39
N SER A 374 -25.78 30.64 -21.08
CA SER A 374 -26.96 31.51 -21.13
C SER A 374 -27.59 31.74 -19.75
N HIS A 375 -27.55 30.74 -18.87
CA HIS A 375 -28.09 30.81 -17.51
C HIS A 375 -26.98 30.83 -16.45
N LYS A 376 -25.83 31.42 -16.79
CA LYS A 376 -24.64 31.43 -15.93
C LYS A 376 -24.93 31.97 -14.53
N GLU A 377 -25.68 33.07 -14.42
CA GLU A 377 -25.98 33.67 -13.12
C GLU A 377 -26.88 32.76 -12.29
N GLU A 378 -27.88 32.13 -12.91
CA GLU A 378 -28.80 31.19 -12.28
C GLU A 378 -28.05 29.95 -11.77
N TRP A 379 -27.16 29.37 -12.58
CA TRP A 379 -26.29 28.27 -12.16
C TRP A 379 -25.38 28.65 -11.00
N MET A 380 -24.74 29.81 -11.04
CA MET A 380 -23.91 30.28 -9.93
C MET A 380 -24.73 30.58 -8.67
N ASN A 381 -25.99 30.99 -8.83
CA ASN A 381 -26.89 31.22 -7.71
C ASN A 381 -27.28 29.93 -6.99
N LEU A 382 -27.31 28.78 -7.69
CA LEU A 382 -27.67 27.48 -7.10
C LEU A 382 -26.80 27.10 -5.89
N VAL A 383 -25.53 27.52 -5.89
CA VAL A 383 -24.56 27.26 -4.81
C VAL A 383 -24.33 28.48 -3.91
N SER A 384 -25.26 29.44 -3.92
CA SER A 384 -25.25 30.65 -3.12
C SER A 384 -26.57 30.84 -2.37
N SER A 385 -26.68 31.91 -1.58
CA SER A 385 -27.92 32.32 -0.91
C SER A 385 -28.70 33.44 -1.63
N ARG A 386 -28.34 33.82 -2.86
CA ARG A 386 -28.84 35.05 -3.53
C ARG A 386 -30.17 34.91 -4.30
N GLY A 387 -30.74 33.71 -4.36
CA GLY A 387 -31.94 33.42 -5.14
C GLY A 387 -32.40 31.98 -4.97
N LEU A 388 -32.59 31.27 -6.09
CA LEU A 388 -32.81 29.83 -6.08
C LEU A 388 -31.50 29.10 -5.75
N GLY A 389 -31.53 28.25 -4.74
CA GLY A 389 -30.41 27.42 -4.31
C GLY A 389 -30.75 25.93 -4.26
N ILE A 390 -29.71 25.11 -4.30
CA ILE A 390 -29.80 23.68 -4.00
C ILE A 390 -29.32 23.42 -2.56
N ILE A 391 -30.17 22.77 -1.77
CA ILE A 391 -29.88 22.41 -0.38
C ILE A 391 -29.69 20.90 -0.29
N LEU A 392 -28.61 20.48 0.36
CA LEU A 392 -28.39 19.09 0.70
C LEU A 392 -29.30 18.70 1.87
N ARG A 393 -30.36 17.94 1.58
CA ARG A 393 -31.31 17.43 2.59
C ARG A 393 -30.74 16.25 3.35
N SER A 394 -30.05 15.34 2.66
CA SER A 394 -29.33 14.23 3.30
C SER A 394 -28.15 13.78 2.45
N ILE A 395 -27.16 13.18 3.11
CA ILE A 395 -26.04 12.52 2.46
C ILE A 395 -25.75 11.18 3.14
N LYS A 396 -25.57 10.14 2.34
CA LYS A 396 -25.08 8.83 2.79
C LYS A 396 -23.73 8.57 2.15
N VAL A 397 -22.74 8.16 2.93
CA VAL A 397 -21.39 7.85 2.44
C VAL A 397 -21.08 6.37 2.65
N ASP A 398 -20.79 5.66 1.56
CA ASP A 398 -20.30 4.28 1.58
C ASP A 398 -18.77 4.26 1.40
N TYR A 399 -18.03 4.13 2.50
CA TYR A 399 -16.57 4.00 2.48
C TYR A 399 -16.14 2.63 1.94
N LYS A 400 -15.15 2.61 1.05
CA LYS A 400 -14.67 1.38 0.37
C LYS A 400 -13.32 0.91 0.85
N PHE A 401 -12.43 1.82 1.27
CA PHE A 401 -11.17 1.52 1.94
C PHE A 401 -10.60 2.79 2.62
N PRO A 402 -9.74 2.66 3.65
CA PRO A 402 -9.10 3.80 4.30
C PRO A 402 -8.01 4.42 3.39
N MET A 403 -8.33 5.52 2.73
CA MET A 403 -7.36 6.30 1.93
C MET A 403 -6.40 7.07 2.85
N GLN A 404 -5.14 7.21 2.43
CA GLN A 404 -4.07 7.81 3.23
C GLN A 404 -3.30 8.84 2.42
N TYR A 405 -2.65 9.79 3.10
CA TYR A 405 -1.61 10.59 2.48
C TYR A 405 -0.34 9.73 2.23
N PRO A 406 0.39 9.95 1.12
CA PRO A 406 0.06 10.82 0.00
C PRO A 406 -0.87 10.14 -1.02
N ASP A 407 -1.92 10.84 -1.45
CA ASP A 407 -2.79 10.44 -2.56
C ASP A 407 -3.36 11.68 -3.27
N LYS A 408 -4.06 11.47 -4.37
CA LYS A 408 -4.87 12.46 -5.07
C LYS A 408 -6.28 11.91 -5.24
N VAL A 409 -7.27 12.78 -5.11
CA VAL A 409 -8.69 12.44 -5.27
C VAL A 409 -9.27 13.09 -6.53
N THR A 410 -10.06 12.29 -7.24
CA THR A 410 -10.87 12.75 -8.36
C THR A 410 -12.33 12.39 -8.07
N VAL A 411 -13.25 13.33 -8.26
CA VAL A 411 -14.66 13.18 -7.88
C VAL A 411 -15.57 13.52 -9.04
N TYR A 412 -16.47 12.61 -9.37
CA TYR A 412 -17.49 12.77 -10.41
C TYR A 412 -18.89 12.68 -9.80
N HIS A 413 -19.85 13.41 -10.38
CA HIS A 413 -21.26 13.35 -10.03
C HIS A 413 -22.09 12.80 -11.19
N LYS A 414 -23.20 12.13 -10.86
CA LYS A 414 -24.22 11.72 -11.82
C LYS A 414 -25.61 11.84 -11.24
N LEU A 415 -26.61 12.06 -12.08
CA LEU A 415 -28.02 11.91 -11.77
C LEU A 415 -28.36 10.44 -11.54
N VAL A 416 -29.17 10.15 -10.52
CA VAL A 416 -29.55 8.78 -10.14
C VAL A 416 -30.85 8.32 -10.80
N HIS A 417 -31.76 9.25 -11.09
CA HIS A 417 -33.08 8.96 -11.64
C HIS A 417 -33.32 9.69 -12.95
N ASP A 418 -34.11 9.06 -13.83
CA ASP A 418 -34.56 9.63 -15.08
C ASP A 418 -35.46 10.85 -14.81
N PRO A 419 -35.09 12.07 -15.26
CA PRO A 419 -35.92 13.26 -15.13
C PRO A 419 -37.25 13.18 -15.88
N ALA A 420 -37.38 12.29 -16.88
CA ALA A 420 -38.63 12.05 -17.60
C ALA A 420 -39.53 11.02 -16.89
N SER A 421 -39.07 10.39 -15.82
CA SER A 421 -39.87 9.43 -15.05
C SER A 421 -41.05 10.13 -14.37
N PRO A 422 -42.26 9.53 -14.36
CA PRO A 422 -43.40 10.05 -13.61
C PRO A 422 -43.17 10.16 -12.10
N GLN A 423 -42.19 9.41 -11.57
CA GLN A 423 -41.82 9.42 -10.16
C GLN A 423 -40.77 10.50 -9.83
N PHE A 424 -40.27 11.23 -10.82
CA PHE A 424 -39.29 12.29 -10.61
C PHE A 424 -39.92 13.43 -9.81
N SER A 425 -39.29 13.83 -8.71
CA SER A 425 -39.84 14.87 -7.85
C SER A 425 -39.71 16.23 -8.50
N GLN A 426 -40.79 17.00 -8.51
CA GLN A 426 -40.78 18.39 -8.97
C GLN A 426 -39.89 19.33 -8.12
N TYR A 427 -39.45 18.91 -6.93
CA TYR A 427 -38.73 19.77 -5.98
C TYR A 427 -37.41 19.19 -5.47
N ALA A 428 -37.07 17.96 -5.88
CA ALA A 428 -35.93 17.22 -5.32
C ALA A 428 -35.31 16.33 -6.37
N PHE A 429 -34.01 16.10 -6.27
CA PHE A 429 -33.29 15.21 -7.15
C PHE A 429 -32.12 14.58 -6.40
N HIS A 430 -31.65 13.44 -6.92
CA HIS A 430 -30.58 12.69 -6.29
C HIS A 430 -29.34 12.73 -7.17
N LEU A 431 -28.22 13.09 -6.57
CA LEU A 431 -26.90 12.92 -7.17
C LEU A 431 -26.17 11.79 -6.47
N GLN A 432 -25.36 11.05 -7.23
CA GLN A 432 -24.36 10.16 -6.67
C GLN A 432 -22.99 10.71 -7.01
N ALA A 433 -22.12 10.81 -6.01
CA ALA A 433 -20.72 11.14 -6.17
C ALA A 433 -19.86 9.88 -6.04
N THR A 434 -18.88 9.70 -6.93
CA THR A 434 -17.82 8.69 -6.76
C THR A 434 -16.50 9.38 -6.48
N ILE A 435 -15.86 9.04 -5.38
CA ILE A 435 -14.55 9.58 -4.97
C ILE A 435 -13.51 8.51 -5.33
N LEU A 436 -12.68 8.78 -6.34
CA LEU A 436 -11.62 7.89 -6.80
C LEU A 436 -10.30 8.23 -6.13
N SER A 437 -9.60 7.21 -5.63
CA SER A 437 -8.19 7.29 -5.31
C SER A 437 -7.36 7.10 -6.56
N GLU A 438 -6.49 8.07 -6.83
CA GLU A 438 -5.57 8.05 -7.96
C GLU A 438 -4.43 7.04 -7.74
N ALA A 439 -3.93 6.92 -6.50
CA ALA A 439 -2.87 5.97 -6.16
C ALA A 439 -3.34 4.52 -6.24
N ARG A 440 -4.58 4.24 -5.84
CA ARG A 440 -5.16 2.88 -5.84
C ARG A 440 -5.96 2.56 -7.11
N GLN A 441 -6.24 3.55 -7.95
CA GLN A 441 -7.04 3.44 -9.17
C GLN A 441 -8.38 2.74 -8.94
N ARG A 442 -9.08 3.13 -7.88
CA ARG A 442 -10.41 2.57 -7.53
C ARG A 442 -11.22 3.55 -6.68
N PRO A 443 -12.55 3.38 -6.60
CA PRO A 443 -13.38 4.16 -5.68
C PRO A 443 -12.96 3.97 -4.23
N ALA A 444 -12.69 5.07 -3.54
CA ALA A 444 -12.43 5.16 -2.09
C ALA A 444 -13.72 5.34 -1.30
N ALA A 445 -14.69 6.10 -1.83
CA ALA A 445 -16.02 6.24 -1.25
C ALA A 445 -17.07 6.53 -2.33
N ARG A 446 -18.33 6.27 -2.01
CA ARG A 446 -19.49 6.72 -2.79
C ARG A 446 -20.43 7.54 -1.92
N CYS A 447 -20.83 8.70 -2.40
CA CYS A 447 -21.77 9.55 -1.69
C CYS A 447 -23.10 9.55 -2.43
N HIS A 448 -24.21 9.40 -1.71
CA HIS A 448 -25.56 9.50 -2.24
C HIS A 448 -26.18 10.75 -1.63
N GLU A 449 -26.51 11.71 -2.48
CA GLU A 449 -26.90 13.06 -2.10
C GLU A 449 -28.35 13.29 -2.50
N ASP A 450 -29.15 13.69 -1.52
CA ASP A 450 -30.54 14.07 -1.71
C ASP A 450 -30.64 15.59 -1.65
N LEU A 451 -30.92 16.20 -2.80
CA LEU A 451 -30.90 17.64 -2.99
C LEU A 451 -32.31 18.16 -3.21
N VAL A 452 -32.61 19.32 -2.63
CA VAL A 452 -33.89 20.02 -2.79
C VAL A 452 -33.66 21.43 -3.30
N THR A 453 -34.56 21.90 -4.17
CA THR A 453 -34.56 23.28 -4.65
C THR A 453 -35.31 24.19 -3.68
N TYR A 454 -34.67 25.30 -3.28
CA TYR A 454 -35.19 26.23 -2.29
C TYR A 454 -35.00 27.67 -2.77
N ASP A 455 -36.05 28.48 -2.67
CA ASP A 455 -35.99 29.89 -2.98
C ASP A 455 -35.69 30.68 -1.70
N TYR A 456 -34.48 31.21 -1.60
CA TYR A 456 -34.04 31.98 -0.44
C TYR A 456 -34.69 33.36 -0.33
N ARG A 457 -35.27 33.90 -1.41
CA ARG A 457 -36.00 35.17 -1.38
C ARG A 457 -37.39 34.98 -0.82
N LEU A 458 -38.04 33.88 -1.20
CA LEU A 458 -39.39 33.54 -0.73
C LEU A 458 -39.41 32.69 0.55
N GLY A 459 -38.25 32.19 0.98
CA GLY A 459 -38.13 31.36 2.19
C GLY A 459 -38.90 30.04 2.11
N LYS A 460 -39.02 29.44 0.92
CA LYS A 460 -39.79 28.20 0.72
C LYS A 460 -39.19 27.28 -0.34
N LYS A 461 -39.60 26.00 -0.29
CA LYS A 461 -39.28 25.02 -1.34
C LYS A 461 -39.82 25.51 -2.69
N ALA A 462 -39.01 25.38 -3.74
CA ALA A 462 -39.33 25.84 -5.09
C ALA A 462 -39.22 24.69 -6.08
N ALA A 463 -40.04 24.70 -7.14
CA ALA A 463 -39.95 23.70 -8.19
C ALA A 463 -38.60 23.80 -8.93
N ILE A 464 -38.13 22.67 -9.45
CA ILE A 464 -36.95 22.64 -10.32
C ILE A 464 -37.28 23.49 -11.57
N PRO A 465 -36.50 24.55 -11.85
CA PRO A 465 -36.81 25.48 -12.93
C PRO A 465 -36.57 24.83 -14.31
N PRO A 466 -37.21 25.34 -15.38
CA PRO A 466 -37.12 24.74 -16.72
C PRO A 466 -35.69 24.59 -17.24
N PHE A 467 -34.84 25.60 -17.09
CA PHE A 467 -33.45 25.54 -17.56
C PHE A 467 -32.66 24.40 -16.90
N LEU A 468 -32.88 24.17 -15.59
CA LEU A 468 -32.21 23.10 -14.85
C LEU A 468 -32.76 21.73 -15.26
N MET A 469 -34.07 21.63 -15.48
CA MET A 469 -34.72 20.40 -15.93
C MET A 469 -34.24 19.98 -17.32
N GLU A 470 -34.11 20.92 -18.26
CA GLU A 470 -33.56 20.66 -19.60
C GLU A 470 -32.15 20.07 -19.52
N GLN A 471 -31.29 20.69 -18.70
CA GLN A 471 -29.92 20.20 -18.49
C GLN A 471 -29.89 18.86 -17.77
N PHE A 472 -30.83 18.57 -16.87
CA PHE A 472 -30.96 17.24 -16.27
C PHE A 472 -31.32 16.17 -17.29
N GLN A 473 -32.30 16.43 -18.17
CA GLN A 473 -32.69 15.51 -19.23
C GLN A 473 -31.52 15.23 -20.18
N ARG A 474 -30.82 16.28 -20.63
CA ARG A 474 -29.62 16.15 -21.48
C ARG A 474 -28.52 15.36 -20.78
N THR A 475 -28.27 15.65 -19.51
CA THR A 475 -27.25 14.95 -18.72
C THR A 475 -27.59 13.47 -18.58
N TRP A 476 -28.84 13.14 -18.27
CA TRP A 476 -29.30 11.75 -18.15
C TRP A 476 -29.06 10.95 -19.44
N GLN A 477 -29.39 11.52 -20.60
CA GLN A 477 -29.14 10.89 -21.90
C GLN A 477 -27.65 10.61 -22.13
N LEU A 478 -26.80 11.60 -21.86
CA LEU A 478 -25.34 11.46 -21.97
C LEU A 478 -24.79 10.41 -21.01
N GLN A 479 -25.33 10.31 -19.79
CA GLN A 479 -24.90 9.28 -18.83
C GLN A 479 -25.20 7.87 -19.33
N GLU A 480 -26.39 7.66 -19.90
CA GLU A 480 -26.77 6.35 -20.44
C GLU A 480 -25.99 6.00 -21.70
N GLU A 481 -25.65 6.99 -22.54
CA GLU A 481 -24.76 6.79 -23.68
C GLU A 481 -23.34 6.45 -23.24
N ALA A 482 -22.74 7.24 -22.35
CA ALA A 482 -21.40 7.00 -21.81
C ALA A 482 -21.31 5.62 -21.17
N LYS A 483 -22.33 5.23 -20.40
CA LYS A 483 -22.41 3.90 -19.78
C LYS A 483 -22.34 2.78 -20.81
N LYS A 484 -23.05 2.89 -21.94
CA LYS A 484 -22.99 1.90 -23.02
C LYS A 484 -21.59 1.85 -23.64
N ILE A 485 -21.03 3.00 -24.00
CA ILE A 485 -19.72 3.13 -24.65
C ILE A 485 -18.62 2.52 -23.78
N TRP A 486 -18.54 2.92 -22.52
CA TRP A 486 -17.47 2.48 -21.63
C TRP A 486 -17.62 1.02 -21.19
N ARG A 487 -18.86 0.51 -21.05
CA ARG A 487 -19.09 -0.92 -20.82
C ARG A 487 -18.65 -1.75 -22.01
N GLN A 488 -18.98 -1.32 -23.23
CA GLN A 488 -18.51 -1.99 -24.44
C GLN A 488 -16.97 -1.99 -24.48
N ARG A 489 -16.35 -0.85 -24.16
CA ARG A 489 -14.88 -0.75 -24.12
C ARG A 489 -14.23 -1.70 -23.11
N ILE A 490 -14.87 -1.93 -21.96
CA ILE A 490 -14.44 -2.96 -21.00
C ILE A 490 -14.54 -4.35 -21.61
N LEU A 491 -15.66 -4.67 -22.27
CA LEU A 491 -15.84 -5.97 -22.93
C LEU A 491 -14.80 -6.19 -24.04
N ASP A 492 -14.47 -5.16 -24.81
CA ASP A 492 -13.44 -5.24 -25.86
C ASP A 492 -12.06 -5.54 -25.25
N ILE A 493 -11.71 -4.87 -24.14
CA ILE A 493 -10.47 -5.15 -23.39
C ILE A 493 -10.47 -6.59 -22.87
N GLU A 494 -11.56 -7.02 -22.24
CA GLU A 494 -11.69 -8.36 -21.69
C GLU A 494 -11.58 -9.44 -22.78
N ALA A 495 -12.16 -9.19 -23.96
CA ALA A 495 -12.05 -10.06 -25.12
C ALA A 495 -10.62 -10.10 -25.69
N ALA A 496 -9.96 -8.95 -25.81
CA ALA A 496 -8.57 -8.87 -26.25
C ALA A 496 -7.62 -9.60 -25.28
N VAL A 497 -7.83 -9.43 -23.98
CA VAL A 497 -7.07 -10.17 -22.95
C VAL A 497 -7.36 -11.66 -23.03
N ARG A 498 -8.62 -12.06 -23.26
CA ARG A 498 -8.96 -13.47 -23.40
C ARG A 498 -8.32 -14.10 -24.64
N LYS A 499 -8.31 -13.39 -25.77
CA LYS A 499 -7.59 -13.79 -26.98
C LYS A 499 -6.10 -13.98 -26.67
N LEU A 500 -5.49 -13.01 -26.00
CA LEU A 500 -4.09 -13.08 -25.59
C LEU A 500 -3.82 -14.30 -24.70
N GLU A 501 -4.70 -14.62 -23.75
CA GLU A 501 -4.57 -15.81 -22.89
C GLU A 501 -4.58 -17.11 -23.71
N VAL A 502 -5.57 -17.28 -24.60
CA VAL A 502 -5.72 -18.49 -25.43
C VAL A 502 -4.54 -18.65 -26.40
N GLU A 503 -4.02 -17.54 -26.95
CA GLU A 503 -2.89 -17.58 -27.88
C GLU A 503 -1.53 -17.70 -27.17
N SER A 504 -1.48 -17.54 -25.84
CA SER A 504 -0.26 -17.64 -25.02
C SER A 504 -0.22 -18.92 -24.18
N TRP A 505 -0.83 -18.90 -22.99
CA TRP A 505 -0.70 -19.94 -21.96
C TRP A 505 -1.91 -20.87 -21.86
N ASP A 506 -3.09 -20.44 -22.32
CA ASP A 506 -4.34 -21.19 -22.19
C ASP A 506 -4.69 -21.95 -23.48
N ARG A 507 -3.71 -22.75 -23.96
CA ARG A 507 -3.87 -23.72 -25.05
C ARG A 507 -3.21 -25.05 -24.69
N GLU A 508 -3.70 -26.16 -25.22
CA GLU A 508 -3.26 -27.51 -24.83
C GLU A 508 -1.77 -27.79 -25.08
N ASP A 509 -1.18 -27.13 -26.08
CA ASP A 509 0.23 -27.24 -26.47
C ASP A 509 1.10 -26.09 -25.94
N ALA A 510 0.60 -25.31 -24.96
CA ALA A 510 1.33 -24.18 -24.41
C ALA A 510 2.61 -24.65 -23.69
N VAL A 511 3.77 -24.20 -24.18
CA VAL A 511 5.07 -24.39 -23.53
C VAL A 511 5.53 -23.02 -23.04
N GLU A 512 5.81 -22.94 -21.74
CA GLU A 512 6.31 -21.72 -21.11
C GLU A 512 7.67 -21.35 -21.69
N ASP A 513 7.83 -20.08 -22.09
CA ASP A 513 9.12 -19.57 -22.59
C ASP A 513 10.06 -19.32 -21.40
N MET A 514 10.94 -20.28 -21.15
CA MET A 514 11.97 -20.19 -20.11
C MET A 514 13.12 -19.25 -20.48
N GLY A 515 13.04 -18.61 -21.66
CA GLY A 515 14.09 -17.80 -22.27
C GLY A 515 15.21 -18.67 -22.83
N SER A 516 15.59 -18.43 -24.09
CA SER A 516 16.76 -19.10 -24.68
C SER A 516 18.04 -18.51 -24.08
N ALA A 517 18.67 -19.24 -23.16
CA ALA A 517 20.08 -19.06 -22.88
C ALA A 517 20.86 -19.57 -24.11
N LYS A 518 21.04 -18.71 -25.12
CA LYS A 518 22.03 -18.98 -26.16
C LYS A 518 23.41 -18.98 -25.50
N LYS A 519 24.07 -20.13 -25.59
CA LYS A 519 25.46 -20.37 -25.17
C LYS A 519 26.41 -19.30 -25.67
#